data_AF-A0AAW5MT20-F1
#
_entry.id   AF-A0AAW5MT20-F1
#
_cell.length_a   1.000
_cell.length_b   1.000
_cell.length_c   1.000
_cell.angle_alpha   90.00
_cell.angle_beta   90.00
_cell.angle_gamma   90.00
#
_symmetry.space_group_name_H-M   'P 1'
#
loop_
_entity.id
_entity.type
_entity.pdbx_description
1 polymer ?
#
loop_
_entity_poly.entity_id
_entity_poly.type
_entity_poly.pdbx_seq_one_letter_code
_entity_poly.pdbx_strand_id
1 'polypeptide(L)'
;QGWIQLENFSAWNGLPFASKNNGFDGTDAVLEFNKPEQVKHIAMLEEMNKKGDFSYVGRKDESTEKFYNGDCAMTTASSGSLANIR
;
A
#
# COMPACT_ATOMS: atom_id res chain seq x y z
N GLN A 1 -0.15 -3.69 5.10
CA GLN A 1 -0.08 -3.31 3.66
C GLN A 1 -1.35 -2.67 3.12
N GLY A 2 -2.55 -2.93 3.64
CA GLY A 2 -3.79 -2.25 3.16
C GLY A 2 -3.73 -0.71 3.24
N TRP A 3 -3.10 -0.17 4.29
CA TRP A 3 -2.86 1.27 4.42
C TRP A 3 -2.06 1.86 3.24
N ILE A 4 -0.95 1.25 2.84
CA ILE A 4 -0.12 1.74 1.73
C ILE A 4 -0.80 1.46 0.38
N GLN A 5 -1.17 0.20 0.13
CA GLN A 5 -1.55 -0.25 -1.21
C GLN A 5 -3.00 0.09 -1.59
N LEU A 6 -3.85 0.50 -0.64
CA LEU A 6 -5.23 0.90 -0.94
C LEU A 6 -5.52 2.33 -0.49
N GLU A 7 -5.28 2.66 0.78
CA GLU A 7 -5.65 3.97 1.33
C GLU A 7 -4.73 5.09 0.82
N ASN A 8 -3.42 4.95 1.01
CA ASN A 8 -2.44 5.92 0.50
C ASN A 8 -2.45 5.96 -1.03
N PHE A 9 -2.57 4.80 -1.69
CA PHE A 9 -2.75 4.76 -3.14
C PHE A 9 -3.96 5.60 -3.60
N SER A 10 -5.13 5.40 -2.98
CA SER A 10 -6.34 6.14 -3.35
C SER A 10 -6.16 7.64 -3.11
N ALA A 11 -5.67 8.03 -1.94
CA ALA A 11 -5.43 9.43 -1.61
C ALA A 11 -4.42 10.10 -2.57
N TRP A 12 -3.32 9.42 -2.89
CA TRP A 12 -2.27 9.96 -3.75
C TRP A 12 -2.69 10.08 -5.22
N ASN A 13 -3.65 9.27 -5.65
CA ASN A 13 -4.19 9.29 -7.02
C ASN A 13 -5.51 10.08 -7.14
N GLY A 14 -5.92 10.81 -6.10
CA GLY A 14 -7.13 11.64 -6.12
C GLY A 14 -8.44 10.83 -6.16
N LEU A 15 -8.45 9.62 -5.59
CA LEU A 15 -9.59 8.72 -5.56
C LEU A 15 -10.12 8.58 -4.12
N PRO A 16 -11.45 8.51 -3.93
CA PRO A 16 -12.01 8.23 -2.61
C PRO A 16 -11.73 6.79 -2.18
N PHE A 17 -11.33 6.62 -0.92
CA PHE A 17 -11.26 5.31 -0.27
C PHE A 17 -12.62 4.88 0.29
N ALA A 18 -13.41 5.86 0.72
CA ALA A 18 -14.78 5.70 1.18
C ALA A 18 -15.63 6.89 0.74
N SER A 19 -16.94 6.68 0.65
CA SER A 19 -17.92 7.74 0.41
C SER A 19 -17.92 8.79 1.55
N LYS A 20 -18.72 9.86 1.42
CA LYS A 20 -18.86 10.92 2.43
C LYS A 20 -17.54 11.64 2.73
N ASN A 21 -16.81 12.02 1.68
CA ASN A 21 -15.47 12.61 1.76
C ASN A 21 -14.52 11.76 2.63
N ASN A 22 -14.35 10.47 2.29
CA ASN A 22 -13.59 9.51 3.10
C ASN A 22 -14.10 9.39 4.54
N GLY A 23 -15.43 9.42 4.74
CA GLY A 23 -16.09 9.27 6.03
C GLY A 23 -16.15 10.52 6.90
N PHE A 24 -15.60 11.65 6.45
CA PHE A 24 -15.64 12.91 7.21
C PHE A 24 -17.06 13.47 7.36
N ASP A 25 -17.96 13.20 6.41
CA ASP A 25 -19.31 13.78 6.41
C ASP A 25 -20.39 12.88 7.06
N GLY A 26 -20.04 11.70 7.58
CA GLY A 26 -21.03 10.84 8.21
C GLY A 26 -20.58 9.40 8.48
N THR A 27 -21.19 8.79 9.50
CA THR A 27 -20.94 7.39 9.91
C THR A 27 -21.67 6.36 9.04
N ASP A 28 -22.52 6.81 8.11
CA ASP A 28 -23.17 5.98 7.09
C ASP A 28 -22.29 5.78 5.84
N ALA A 29 -21.01 6.15 5.90
CA ALA A 29 -20.07 5.96 4.81
C ALA A 29 -19.85 4.48 4.48
N VAL A 30 -19.80 4.19 3.18
CA VAL A 30 -19.41 2.89 2.62
C VAL A 30 -18.04 2.96 1.95
N LEU A 31 -17.34 1.83 1.92
CA LEU A 31 -16.03 1.68 1.30
C LEU A 31 -16.15 1.69 -0.23
N GLU A 32 -15.21 2.38 -0.88
CA GLU A 32 -15.19 2.58 -2.34
C GLU A 32 -13.83 2.25 -2.97
N PHE A 33 -12.92 1.58 -2.26
CA PHE A 33 -11.57 1.28 -2.76
C PHE A 33 -11.51 0.17 -3.83
N ASN A 34 -12.64 -0.37 -4.30
CA ASN A 34 -12.70 -1.48 -5.26
C ASN A 34 -12.99 -1.00 -6.70
N LYS A 35 -12.60 0.23 -7.04
CA LYS A 35 -12.81 0.84 -8.37
C LYS A 35 -11.66 0.43 -9.33
N PRO A 36 -11.79 0.71 -10.64
CA PRO A 36 -10.86 0.18 -11.64
C PRO A 36 -9.38 0.45 -11.36
N GLU A 37 -9.03 1.62 -10.83
CA GLU A 37 -7.64 2.01 -10.57
C GLU A 37 -7.01 1.20 -9.43
N GLN A 38 -7.72 0.96 -8.33
CA GLN A 38 -7.23 0.12 -7.25
C GLN A 38 -7.15 -1.35 -7.68
N VAL A 39 -8.15 -1.84 -8.43
CA VAL A 39 -8.11 -3.20 -8.98
C VAL A 39 -6.91 -3.37 -9.91
N LYS A 40 -6.66 -2.39 -10.78
CA LYS A 40 -5.49 -2.37 -11.68
C LYS A 40 -4.18 -2.34 -10.90
N HIS A 41 -4.09 -1.53 -9.84
CA HIS A 41 -2.90 -1.45 -8.99
C HIS A 41 -2.59 -2.80 -8.31
N ILE A 42 -3.58 -3.44 -7.70
CA ILE A 42 -3.39 -4.75 -7.08
C ILE A 42 -3.08 -5.83 -8.12
N ALA A 43 -3.73 -5.81 -9.29
CA ALA A 43 -3.42 -6.73 -10.38
C ALA A 43 -1.97 -6.57 -10.86
N MET A 44 -1.46 -5.33 -10.96
CA MET A 44 -0.06 -5.06 -11.30
C MET A 44 0.90 -5.65 -10.25
N LEU A 45 0.63 -5.45 -8.96
CA LEU A 45 1.45 -6.04 -7.89
C LEU A 45 1.43 -7.56 -7.92
N GLU A 46 0.29 -8.18 -8.21
CA GLU A 46 0.17 -9.62 -8.37
C GLU A 46 0.92 -10.14 -9.61
N GLU A 47 0.91 -9.40 -10.72
CA GLU A 47 1.74 -9.75 -11.89
C GLU A 47 3.24 -9.64 -11.59
N MET A 48 3.65 -8.66 -10.77
CA MET A 48 5.03 -8.58 -10.28
C MET A 48 5.36 -9.74 -9.33
N ASN A 49 4.41 -10.12 -8.46
CA ASN A 49 4.55 -11.25 -7.53
C ASN A 49 4.82 -12.55 -8.30
N LYS A 50 4.02 -12.82 -9.33
CA LYS A 50 4.17 -13.99 -10.21
C LYS A 50 5.53 -14.04 -10.92
N LYS A 51 6.12 -12.89 -11.24
CA LYS A 51 7.44 -12.78 -11.88
C LYS A 51 8.60 -12.83 -10.89
N GLY A 52 8.33 -12.73 -9.59
CA GLY A 52 9.37 -12.59 -8.55
C GLY A 52 9.89 -11.16 -8.37
N ASP A 53 9.28 -10.17 -9.04
CA ASP A 53 9.67 -8.76 -8.96
C ASP A 53 9.04 -8.05 -7.75
N PHE A 54 8.03 -8.67 -7.12
CA PHE A 54 7.40 -8.19 -5.88
C PHE A 54 7.35 -9.33 -4.86
N SER A 55 7.62 -9.00 -3.60
CA SER A 55 7.51 -9.93 -2.48
C SER A 55 6.61 -9.34 -1.40
N TYR A 56 5.50 -10.00 -1.12
CA TYR A 56 4.65 -9.65 0.01
C TYR A 56 5.21 -10.26 1.31
N VAL A 57 5.79 -9.41 2.15
CA VAL A 57 6.28 -9.76 3.49
C VAL A 57 5.42 -9.08 4.55
N GLY A 58 4.45 -9.83 5.06
CA GLY A 58 3.32 -9.31 5.84
C GLY A 58 3.55 -9.22 7.34
N ARG A 59 4.68 -9.72 7.86
CA ARG A 59 4.98 -9.56 9.30
C ARG A 59 5.37 -8.12 9.58
N LYS A 60 5.17 -7.71 10.84
CA LYS A 60 5.49 -6.37 11.30
C LYS A 60 6.94 -6.02 10.91
N ASP A 61 7.10 -4.92 10.19
CA ASP A 61 8.37 -4.32 9.74
C ASP A 61 9.27 -5.17 8.81
N GLU A 62 8.89 -6.39 8.44
CA GLU A 62 9.70 -7.31 7.62
C GLU A 62 10.11 -6.72 6.25
N SER A 63 9.26 -5.90 5.64
CA SER A 63 9.58 -5.18 4.39
C SER A 63 10.70 -4.15 4.56
N THR A 64 10.81 -3.55 5.75
CA THR A 64 11.88 -2.62 6.10
C THR A 64 13.16 -3.40 6.39
N GLU A 65 13.07 -4.52 7.09
CA GLU A 65 14.22 -5.39 7.38
C GLU A 65 14.89 -5.91 6.12
N LYS A 66 14.10 -6.44 5.18
CA LYS A 66 14.63 -6.89 3.89
C LYS A 66 15.29 -5.78 3.08
N PHE A 67 14.82 -4.55 3.21
CA PHE A 67 15.42 -3.41 2.53
C PHE A 67 16.80 -3.08 3.12
N TYR A 68 16.90 -2.82 4.42
CA TYR A 68 18.19 -2.44 5.02
C TYR A 68 19.20 -3.61 5.12
N ASN A 69 18.75 -4.87 5.03
CA ASN A 69 19.64 -6.03 4.93
C ASN A 69 20.19 -6.26 3.51
N GLY A 70 19.70 -5.51 2.51
CA GLY A 70 20.11 -5.66 1.10
C GLY A 70 19.40 -6.77 0.33
N ASP A 71 18.40 -7.45 0.93
CA ASP A 71 17.60 -8.48 0.28
C ASP A 71 16.60 -7.90 -0.75
N CYS A 72 16.21 -6.64 -0.58
CA CYS A 72 15.19 -5.97 -1.38
C CYS A 72 15.70 -4.62 -1.89
N ALA A 73 15.60 -4.40 -3.20
CA ALA A 73 16.11 -3.18 -3.83
C ALA A 73 15.25 -1.93 -3.57
N MET A 74 13.93 -2.10 -3.40
CA MET A 74 12.98 -0.99 -3.22
C MET A 74 11.87 -1.39 -2.26
N THR A 75 11.50 -0.50 -1.34
CA THR A 75 10.41 -0.74 -0.38
C THR A 75 9.56 0.51 -0.20
N THR A 76 8.25 0.32 -0.02
CA THR A 76 7.35 1.36 0.49
C THR A 76 7.06 1.03 1.96
N ALA A 77 7.54 1.87 2.86
CA ALA A 77 7.39 1.72 4.31
C ALA A 77 7.09 3.09 4.97
N SER A 78 6.91 3.10 6.29
CA SER A 78 6.75 4.35 7.04
C SER A 78 7.99 5.24 6.88
N SER A 79 7.81 6.55 6.75
CA SER A 79 8.92 7.51 6.76
C SER A 79 9.75 7.44 8.04
N GLY A 80 9.12 7.09 9.18
CA GLY A 80 9.80 6.88 10.45
C GLY A 80 10.79 5.71 10.45
N SER A 81 10.68 4.78 9.49
CA SER A 81 11.64 3.68 9.33
C SER A 81 13.02 4.14 8.90
N LEU A 82 13.17 5.38 8.40
CA LEU A 82 14.47 5.95 8.02
C LEU A 82 15.49 5.88 9.17
N ALA A 83 15.06 6.04 10.43
CA ALA A 83 15.96 5.95 11.58
C ALA A 83 16.62 4.56 11.75
N ASN A 84 16.08 3.52 11.12
CA ASN A 84 16.58 2.14 11.18
C ASN A 84 17.41 1.76 9.95
N ILE A 85 17.43 2.58 8.89
CA ILE A 85 18.21 2.33 7.67
C ILE A 85 19.64 2.82 7.91
N ARG A 86 20.64 1.97 7.63
CA ARG A 86 22.06 2.25 7.84
C ARG A 86 22.85 2.19 6.55
#